data_AF-A0A962BS04-F1
#
_entry.id   AF-A0A962BS04-F1
#
_cell.length_a   1.000
_cell.length_b   1.000
_cell.length_c   1.000
_cell.angle_alpha   90.00
_cell.angle_beta   90.00
_cell.angle_gamma   90.00
#
_symmetry.space_group_name_H-M   'P 1'
#
loop_
_entity.id
_entity.type
_entity.pdbx_description
1 polymer ?
#
loop_
_entity_poly.entity_id
_entity_poly.type
_entity_poly.pdbx_seq_one_letter_code
_entity_poly.pdbx_strand_id
1 'polypeptide(L)'
;MTVTTPATDAALAKRINEAWEYRAELGDCDWTSLRGDIAAAIAGIEDGRLRVAEPSSDGWKVNEWLKKAVLLYFRVTDTEVMDGQPAPFWDKVPARFAGFDADAFKAVGARVVPGAIVRRGAHIGRDVVLMPSFVNIGAFVGEGTMVDTW
;
A
#
# COMPACT_ATOMS: atom_id res chain seq x y z
N MET A 1 -18.65 23.62 -4.33
CA MET A 1 -17.74 22.46 -4.24
C MET A 1 -17.07 22.51 -2.88
N THR A 2 -17.49 21.67 -1.94
CA THR A 2 -16.83 21.55 -0.64
C THR A 2 -15.49 20.88 -0.87
N VAL A 3 -14.41 21.66 -0.77
CA VAL A 3 -13.05 21.13 -0.73
C VAL A 3 -12.91 20.44 0.62
N THR A 4 -13.05 19.12 0.63
CA THR A 4 -12.77 18.31 1.82
C THR A 4 -11.27 18.46 2.11
N THR A 5 -10.92 19.22 3.14
CA THR A 5 -9.54 19.32 3.62
C THR A 5 -9.03 17.89 3.86
N PRO A 6 -7.87 17.49 3.30
CA PRO A 6 -7.33 16.17 3.54
C PRO A 6 -7.12 16.00 5.04
N ALA A 7 -7.70 14.94 5.61
CA ALA A 7 -7.55 14.64 7.03
C ALA A 7 -6.06 14.44 7.35
N THR A 8 -5.62 14.96 8.50
CA THR A 8 -4.26 14.72 8.98
C THR A 8 -4.02 13.24 9.25
N ASP A 9 -2.76 12.80 9.22
CA ASP A 9 -2.40 11.39 9.47
C ASP A 9 -2.83 10.91 10.86
N ALA A 10 -2.87 11.79 11.85
CA ALA A 10 -3.40 11.49 13.18
C ALA A 10 -4.92 11.25 13.14
N ALA A 11 -5.68 12.06 12.40
CA ALA A 11 -7.12 11.87 12.24
C ALA A 11 -7.44 10.60 11.46
N LEU A 12 -6.63 10.30 10.43
CA LEU A 12 -6.73 9.06 9.67
C LEU A 12 -6.44 7.83 10.56
N ALA A 13 -5.37 7.87 11.34
CA ALA A 13 -5.02 6.81 12.28
C ALA A 13 -6.12 6.55 13.30
N LYS A 14 -6.76 7.61 13.81
CA LYS A 14 -7.90 7.49 14.73
C LYS A 14 -9.07 6.74 14.07
N ARG A 15 -9.48 7.14 12.87
CA ARG A 15 -10.59 6.48 12.14
C ARG A 15 -10.29 5.03 11.79
N ILE A 16 -9.06 4.71 11.39
CA ILE A 16 -8.65 3.32 11.14
C ILE A 16 -8.67 2.48 12.43
N ASN A 17 -8.25 3.03 13.57
CA ASN A 17 -8.32 2.33 14.85
C ASN A 17 -9.77 2.09 15.30
N GLU A 18 -10.64 3.08 15.16
CA GLU A 18 -12.08 2.95 15.46
C GLU A 18 -12.73 1.90 14.56
N ALA A 19 -12.49 1.97 13.24
CA ALA A 19 -12.97 0.98 12.29
C ALA A 19 -12.47 -0.43 12.62
N TRP A 20 -11.22 -0.57 13.04
CA TRP A 20 -10.67 -1.85 13.46
C TRP A 20 -11.37 -2.37 14.71
N GLU A 21 -11.55 -1.54 15.73
CA GLU A 21 -12.17 -1.93 17.00
C GLU A 21 -13.59 -2.47 16.78
N TYR A 22 -14.41 -1.71 16.07
CA TYR A 22 -15.83 -2.03 15.86
C TYR A 22 -16.11 -2.83 14.59
N ARG A 23 -15.08 -3.40 13.93
CA ARG A 23 -15.19 -4.09 12.63
C ARG A 23 -16.24 -5.20 12.56
N ALA A 24 -16.57 -5.83 13.69
CA ALA A 24 -17.58 -6.89 13.76
C ALA A 24 -19.03 -6.34 13.71
N GLU A 25 -19.21 -5.06 14.02
CA GLU A 25 -20.50 -4.37 14.12
C GLU A 25 -20.80 -3.51 12.88
N LEU A 26 -19.80 -3.29 12.01
CA LEU A 26 -19.92 -2.44 10.82
C LEU A 26 -20.81 -3.09 9.74
N GLY A 27 -21.79 -2.33 9.29
CA GLY A 27 -22.63 -2.67 8.14
C GLY A 27 -22.09 -2.14 6.81
N ASP A 28 -22.79 -2.43 5.72
CA ASP A 28 -22.33 -2.10 4.36
C ASP A 28 -22.13 -0.59 4.13
N CYS A 29 -23.00 0.25 4.71
CA CYS A 29 -22.87 1.70 4.66
C CYS A 29 -21.58 2.19 5.34
N ASP A 30 -21.25 1.61 6.50
CA ASP A 30 -20.04 1.96 7.25
C ASP A 30 -18.80 1.56 6.45
N TRP A 31 -18.77 0.34 5.92
CA TRP A 31 -17.68 -0.14 5.07
C TRP A 31 -17.48 0.74 3.85
N THR A 32 -18.57 1.16 3.21
CA THR A 32 -18.53 2.07 2.06
C THR A 32 -17.87 3.41 2.43
N SER A 33 -18.23 3.98 3.58
CA SER A 33 -17.65 5.25 4.04
C SER A 33 -16.15 5.12 4.39
N LEU A 34 -15.71 3.97 4.89
CA LEU A 34 -14.33 3.72 5.30
C LEU A 34 -13.38 3.44 4.13
N ARG A 35 -13.89 3.10 2.93
CA ARG A 35 -13.05 2.81 1.75
C ARG A 35 -12.08 3.94 1.43
N GLY A 36 -12.52 5.19 1.58
CA GLY A 36 -11.67 6.37 1.33
C GLY A 36 -10.50 6.47 2.30
N ASP A 37 -10.75 6.25 3.59
CA ASP A 37 -9.71 6.29 4.63
C ASP A 37 -8.72 5.13 4.47
N ILE A 38 -9.23 3.92 4.25
CA ILE A 38 -8.38 2.74 4.01
C ILE A 38 -7.50 2.97 2.77
N ALA A 39 -8.08 3.47 1.67
CA ALA A 39 -7.33 3.78 0.46
C ALA A 39 -6.27 4.87 0.69
N ALA A 40 -6.57 5.91 1.47
CA ALA A 40 -5.62 6.96 1.82
C ALA A 40 -4.46 6.44 2.67
N ALA A 41 -4.71 5.50 3.59
CA ALA A 41 -3.66 4.85 4.37
C ALA A 41 -2.74 4.00 3.47
N ILE A 42 -3.31 3.17 2.58
CA ILE A 42 -2.53 2.37 1.62
C ILE A 42 -1.72 3.27 0.68
N ALA A 43 -2.31 4.37 0.19
CA ALA A 43 -1.61 5.35 -0.65
C ALA A 43 -0.45 6.01 0.09
N GLY A 44 -0.64 6.39 1.36
CA GLY A 44 0.44 6.93 2.19
C GLY A 44 1.56 5.93 2.47
N ILE A 45 1.24 4.62 2.54
CA ILE A 45 2.29 3.59 2.62
C ILE A 45 3.04 3.50 1.29
N GLU A 46 2.33 3.51 0.16
CA GLU A 46 2.90 3.37 -1.19
C GLU A 46 3.81 4.56 -1.58
N ASP A 47 3.40 5.79 -1.24
CA ASP A 47 4.17 7.00 -1.50
C ASP A 47 5.35 7.19 -0.52
N GLY A 48 5.38 6.43 0.58
CA GLY A 48 6.43 6.43 1.59
C GLY A 48 6.27 7.47 2.70
N ARG A 49 5.21 8.29 2.66
CA ARG A 49 4.85 9.25 3.72
C ARG A 49 4.51 8.55 5.04
N LEU A 50 3.93 7.35 4.95
CA LEU A 50 3.61 6.47 6.06
C LEU A 50 4.46 5.21 5.95
N ARG A 51 4.97 4.72 7.08
CA ARG A 51 5.74 3.48 7.14
C ARG A 51 5.32 2.65 8.34
N VAL A 52 5.13 1.34 8.12
CA VAL A 52 4.60 0.39 9.13
C VAL A 52 5.51 0.33 10.37
N ALA A 53 6.82 0.44 10.18
CA ALA A 53 7.77 0.61 11.26
C ALA A 53 8.82 1.66 10.88
N GLU A 54 9.24 2.45 11.86
CA GLU A 54 10.22 3.53 11.72
C GLU A 54 11.24 3.52 12.86
N PRO A 55 12.48 3.97 12.63
CA PRO A 55 13.46 4.11 13.69
C PRO A 55 13.01 5.17 14.71
N SER A 56 13.29 4.92 15.98
CA SER A 56 13.09 5.82 17.12
C SER A 56 14.35 5.84 18.01
N SER A 57 14.34 6.66 19.06
CA SER A 57 15.40 6.70 20.08
C SER A 57 15.66 5.34 20.75
N ASP A 58 14.61 4.52 20.85
CA ASP A 58 14.60 3.27 21.61
C ASP A 58 14.57 2.03 20.68
N GLY A 59 14.94 2.20 19.41
CA GLY A 59 14.98 1.13 18.41
C GLY A 59 13.95 1.33 17.29
N TRP A 60 13.05 0.36 17.11
CA TRP A 60 12.03 0.42 16.07
C TRP A 60 10.65 0.62 16.69
N LYS A 61 9.94 1.66 16.24
CA LYS A 61 8.55 1.91 16.59
C LYS A 61 7.65 1.35 15.49
N VAL A 62 6.64 0.58 15.87
CA VAL A 62 5.62 0.06 14.96
C VAL A 62 4.40 0.98 14.96
N ASN A 63 4.00 1.45 13.79
CA ASN A 63 2.75 2.16 13.57
C ASN A 63 1.63 1.12 13.33
N GLU A 64 1.14 0.50 14.42
CA GLU A 64 0.21 -0.65 14.34
C GLU A 64 -1.06 -0.37 13.54
N TRP A 65 -1.55 0.86 13.57
CA TRP A 65 -2.74 1.27 12.81
C TRP A 65 -2.56 1.07 11.30
N LEU A 66 -1.34 1.13 10.76
CA LEU A 66 -1.08 0.83 9.36
C LEU A 66 -1.21 -0.66 9.05
N LYS A 67 -0.88 -1.55 10.00
CA LYS A 67 -1.18 -2.99 9.86
C LYS A 67 -2.68 -3.23 9.84
N LYS A 68 -3.42 -2.54 10.72
CA LYS A 68 -4.89 -2.58 10.73
C LYS A 68 -5.45 -2.08 9.40
N ALA A 69 -4.93 -0.99 8.83
CA ALA A 69 -5.34 -0.49 7.52
C ALA A 69 -5.14 -1.54 6.40
N VAL A 70 -3.98 -2.24 6.39
CA VAL A 70 -3.72 -3.33 5.42
C VAL A 70 -4.73 -4.48 5.58
N LEU A 71 -5.05 -4.88 6.81
CA LEU A 71 -6.04 -5.94 7.05
C LEU A 71 -7.46 -5.52 6.67
N LEU A 72 -7.84 -4.26 6.96
CA LEU A 72 -9.12 -3.70 6.53
C LEU A 72 -9.20 -3.55 5.01
N TYR A 73 -8.08 -3.23 4.34
CA TYR A 73 -8.01 -3.22 2.89
C TYR A 73 -8.37 -4.58 2.29
N PHE A 74 -7.87 -5.68 2.84
CA PHE A 74 -8.25 -7.02 2.40
C PHE A 74 -9.72 -7.36 2.66
N ARG A 75 -10.31 -6.78 3.71
CA ARG A 75 -11.72 -6.96 4.07
C ARG A 75 -12.64 -6.25 3.08
N VAL A 76 -12.30 -5.04 2.66
CA VAL A 76 -13.15 -4.23 1.76
C VAL A 76 -12.85 -4.45 0.28
N THR A 77 -11.82 -5.23 -0.07
CA THR A 77 -11.46 -5.50 -1.46
C THR A 77 -11.87 -6.92 -1.85
N ASP A 78 -12.66 -7.01 -2.90
CA ASP A 78 -13.09 -8.28 -3.46
C ASP A 78 -11.97 -8.91 -4.29
N THR A 79 -11.99 -10.24 -4.38
CA THR A 79 -11.07 -10.96 -5.25
C THR A 79 -11.57 -10.85 -6.69
N GLU A 80 -10.65 -10.63 -7.61
CA GLU A 80 -10.93 -10.47 -9.04
C GLU A 80 -9.98 -11.30 -9.88
N VAL A 81 -10.38 -11.56 -11.13
CA VAL A 81 -9.50 -12.15 -12.13
C VAL A 81 -8.52 -11.07 -12.57
N MET A 82 -7.23 -11.34 -12.47
CA MET A 82 -6.17 -10.43 -12.91
C MET A 82 -5.46 -11.03 -14.12
N ASP A 83 -5.41 -10.28 -15.21
CA ASP A 83 -4.74 -10.73 -16.42
C ASP A 83 -3.24 -10.94 -16.18
N GLY A 84 -2.72 -12.03 -16.72
CA GLY A 84 -1.34 -12.47 -16.49
C GLY A 84 -0.90 -13.51 -17.50
N GLN A 85 0.41 -13.76 -17.55
CA GLN A 85 1.01 -14.82 -18.36
C GLN A 85 1.72 -15.83 -17.45
N PRO A 86 1.66 -17.14 -17.76
CA PRO A 86 0.98 -17.77 -18.90
C PRO A 86 -0.53 -17.97 -18.71
N ALA A 87 -1.08 -17.58 -17.56
CA ALA A 87 -2.49 -17.73 -17.20
C ALA A 87 -2.93 -16.54 -16.32
N PRO A 88 -4.24 -16.25 -16.23
CA PRO A 88 -4.75 -15.26 -15.30
C PRO A 88 -4.56 -15.69 -13.84
N PHE A 89 -4.56 -14.71 -12.94
CA PHE A 89 -4.50 -14.88 -11.49
C PHE A 89 -5.87 -14.59 -10.84
N TRP A 90 -6.04 -15.02 -9.59
CA TRP A 90 -7.23 -14.76 -8.78
C TRP A 90 -6.80 -14.20 -7.43
N ASP A 91 -6.79 -12.87 -7.30
CA ASP A 91 -6.33 -12.15 -6.10
C ASP A 91 -7.13 -10.85 -5.91
N LYS A 92 -6.96 -10.18 -4.77
CA LYS A 92 -7.62 -8.91 -4.41
C LYS A 92 -6.66 -7.74 -4.25
N VAL A 93 -5.36 -7.97 -4.41
CA VAL A 93 -4.34 -6.91 -4.27
C VAL A 93 -3.70 -6.63 -5.63
N PRO A 94 -4.00 -5.48 -6.26
CA PRO A 94 -3.42 -5.14 -7.54
C PRO A 94 -1.89 -5.03 -7.49
N ALA A 95 -1.24 -5.26 -8.64
CA ALA A 95 0.16 -4.90 -8.82
C ALA A 95 0.32 -3.37 -8.80
N ARG A 96 1.34 -2.86 -8.11
CA ARG A 96 1.60 -1.42 -7.94
C ARG A 96 1.73 -0.68 -9.27
N PHE A 97 2.37 -1.31 -10.24
CA PHE A 97 2.66 -0.70 -11.54
C PHE A 97 1.63 -1.05 -12.63
N ALA A 98 0.49 -1.64 -12.25
CA ALA A 98 -0.59 -1.90 -13.19
C ALA A 98 -1.08 -0.57 -13.80
N GLY A 99 -1.11 -0.48 -15.14
CA GLY A 99 -1.55 0.72 -15.86
C GLY A 99 -0.55 1.89 -15.89
N PHE A 100 0.69 1.71 -15.43
CA PHE A 100 1.70 2.75 -15.50
C PHE A 100 2.10 3.05 -16.96
N ASP A 101 2.20 4.34 -17.28
CA ASP A 101 2.84 4.84 -18.49
C ASP A 101 4.30 5.22 -18.24
N ALA A 102 4.97 5.71 -19.29
CA ALA A 102 6.37 6.08 -19.22
C ALA A 102 6.65 7.21 -18.21
N ASP A 103 5.74 8.15 -18.03
CA ASP A 103 5.95 9.29 -17.13
C ASP A 103 5.70 8.89 -15.68
N ALA A 104 4.74 8.00 -15.43
CA ALA A 104 4.54 7.36 -14.13
C ALA A 104 5.77 6.56 -13.69
N PHE A 105 6.39 5.78 -14.59
CA PHE A 105 7.63 5.07 -14.28
C PHE A 105 8.81 6.03 -14.00
N LYS A 106 8.97 7.09 -14.80
CA LYS A 106 10.00 8.11 -14.55
C LYS A 106 9.80 8.79 -13.19
N ALA A 107 8.56 9.06 -12.80
CA ALA A 107 8.25 9.71 -11.53
C ALA A 107 8.64 8.87 -10.30
N VAL A 108 8.55 7.53 -10.40
CA VAL A 108 9.05 6.62 -9.35
C VAL A 108 10.57 6.71 -9.22
N GLY A 109 11.29 6.82 -10.34
CA GLY A 109 12.75 6.91 -10.36
C GLY A 109 13.45 5.62 -9.94
N ALA A 110 12.80 4.47 -10.10
CA ALA A 110 13.37 3.14 -9.82
C ALA A 110 13.42 2.30 -11.10
N ARG A 111 14.30 1.31 -11.13
CA ARG A 111 14.38 0.32 -12.21
C ARG A 111 13.57 -0.90 -11.83
N VAL A 112 12.51 -1.17 -12.59
CA VAL A 112 11.66 -2.36 -12.44
C VAL A 112 11.98 -3.32 -13.58
N VAL A 113 12.79 -4.35 -13.30
CA VAL A 113 13.24 -5.32 -14.32
C VAL A 113 12.11 -6.35 -14.57
N PRO A 114 11.89 -6.81 -15.82
CA PRO A 114 10.89 -7.83 -16.11
C PRO A 114 11.02 -9.04 -15.18
N GLY A 115 9.91 -9.45 -14.56
CA GLY A 115 9.87 -10.49 -13.52
C GLY A 115 9.79 -9.95 -12.09
N ALA A 116 10.02 -8.65 -11.86
CA ALA A 116 9.74 -8.01 -10.59
C ALA A 116 8.23 -7.80 -10.39
N ILE A 117 7.71 -8.22 -9.23
CA ILE A 117 6.31 -8.05 -8.85
C ILE A 117 6.23 -7.26 -7.55
N VAL A 118 5.53 -6.12 -7.58
CA VAL A 118 5.31 -5.28 -6.41
C VAL A 118 3.81 -5.14 -6.21
N ARG A 119 3.32 -5.44 -5.01
CA ARG A 119 1.91 -5.20 -4.66
C ARG A 119 1.66 -3.73 -4.34
N ARG A 120 0.45 -3.26 -4.64
CA ARG A 120 -0.04 -1.96 -4.18
C ARG A 120 0.17 -1.82 -2.67
N GLY A 121 0.54 -0.62 -2.21
CA GLY A 121 0.79 -0.34 -0.80
C GLY A 121 2.18 -0.74 -0.33
N ALA A 122 3.16 -0.86 -1.22
CA ALA A 122 4.58 -1.00 -0.89
C ALA A 122 5.35 0.23 -1.38
N HIS A 123 6.23 0.80 -0.56
CA HIS A 123 7.09 1.90 -0.96
C HIS A 123 8.36 1.40 -1.65
N ILE A 124 8.75 2.11 -2.71
CA ILE A 124 9.95 1.87 -3.52
C ILE A 124 10.61 3.24 -3.67
N GLY A 125 11.78 3.41 -3.05
CA GLY A 125 12.56 4.64 -3.09
C GLY A 125 13.19 4.90 -4.45
N ARG A 126 13.71 6.11 -4.63
CA ARG A 126 14.48 6.48 -5.83
C ARG A 126 15.73 5.60 -5.96
N ASP A 127 16.19 5.41 -7.19
CA ASP A 127 17.38 4.64 -7.56
C ASP A 127 17.39 3.18 -7.07
N VAL A 128 16.25 2.65 -6.63
CA VAL A 128 16.09 1.23 -6.33
C VAL A 128 16.16 0.42 -7.62
N VAL A 129 16.82 -0.74 -7.56
CA VAL A 129 16.80 -1.73 -8.64
C VAL A 129 16.06 -2.97 -8.15
N LEU A 130 14.94 -3.27 -8.79
CA LEU A 130 14.17 -4.49 -8.59
C LEU A 130 14.49 -5.47 -9.71
N MET A 131 15.38 -6.43 -9.44
CA MET A 131 15.56 -7.63 -10.26
C MET A 131 14.32 -8.54 -10.12
N PRO A 132 14.20 -9.68 -10.84
CA PRO A 132 13.10 -10.61 -10.64
C PRO A 132 12.97 -11.02 -9.17
N SER A 133 11.94 -10.48 -8.51
CA SER A 133 11.77 -10.48 -7.07
C SER A 133 10.32 -10.14 -6.72
N PHE A 134 9.95 -10.29 -5.45
CA PHE A 134 8.61 -9.99 -4.96
C PHE A 134 8.63 -9.04 -3.77
N VAL A 135 7.93 -7.91 -3.87
CA VAL A 135 7.75 -6.93 -2.79
C VAL A 135 6.29 -6.89 -2.38
N ASN A 136 6.01 -7.28 -1.13
CA ASN A 136 4.65 -7.39 -0.61
C ASN A 136 4.13 -6.04 -0.04
N ILE A 137 2.81 -5.91 0.07
CA ILE A 137 2.13 -4.76 0.68
C ILE A 137 2.66 -4.48 2.10
N GLY A 138 2.84 -3.21 2.43
CA GLY A 138 3.38 -2.75 3.71
C GLY A 138 4.91 -2.61 3.74
N ALA A 139 5.62 -3.09 2.72
CA ALA A 139 7.07 -2.98 2.65
C ALA A 139 7.54 -1.54 2.41
N PHE A 140 8.75 -1.23 2.87
CA PHE A 140 9.44 0.02 2.60
C PHE A 140 10.85 -0.30 2.09
N VAL A 141 11.07 -0.13 0.78
CA VAL A 141 12.39 -0.31 0.15
C VAL A 141 13.02 1.07 -0.01
N GLY A 142 14.08 1.33 0.77
CA GLY A 142 14.74 2.64 0.83
C GLY A 142 15.54 2.97 -0.44
N GLU A 143 15.85 4.26 -0.61
CA GLU A 143 16.61 4.79 -1.73
C GLU A 143 17.94 4.05 -1.97
N GLY A 144 18.26 3.82 -3.25
CA GLY A 144 19.51 3.16 -3.68
C GLY A 144 19.62 1.67 -3.35
N THR A 145 18.56 1.04 -2.84
CA THR A 145 18.56 -0.40 -2.52
C THR A 145 18.61 -1.25 -3.78
N MET A 146 19.41 -2.32 -3.76
CA MET A 146 19.36 -3.39 -4.76
C MET A 146 18.58 -4.57 -4.20
N VAL A 147 17.50 -4.95 -4.87
CA VAL A 147 16.77 -6.20 -4.61
C VAL A 147 17.11 -7.16 -5.74
N ASP A 148 18.01 -8.11 -5.44
CA ASP A 148 18.54 -9.07 -6.39
C ASP A 148 17.57 -10.22 -6.72
N THR A 149 18.01 -11.12 -7.59
CA THR A 149 17.18 -12.18 -8.17
C THR A 149 16.97 -13.35 -7.19
N TRP A 150 15.71 -13.57 -6.79
CA TRP A 150 15.20 -14.70 -5.98
C TRP A 150 16.12 -15.15 -4.81
#